data_AF-A0A7S2BWP9-F1
#
_entry.id   AF-A0A7S2BWP9-F1
#
_cell.length_a   1.000
_cell.length_b   1.000
_cell.length_c   1.000
_cell.angle_alpha   90.00
_cell.angle_beta   90.00
_cell.angle_gamma   90.00
#
_symmetry.space_group_name_H-M   'P 1'
#
loop_
_entity.id
_entity.type
_entity.pdbx_description
1 polymer ?
#
loop_
_entity_poly.entity_id
_entity_poly.type
_entity_poly.pdbx_seq_one_letter_code
_entity_poly.pdbx_strand_id
1 'polypeptide(L)'
;CEAAGDCRSLQFDAFLRAVERCRAVAAAEGRRRAGMAASHFELLRSLFAASDPAGFGFIELAELVRMLSSCEIQVNTVQGRQKMFESLDAARAAALQAGVEASEVGDQGSTQVHFYDFVHVVGALIREREGQVVCREREVLAEVRFSDTEAAHFRDVFSSMIADSKANQPDPSTDEDTLPSLGELLNKFTAVSLLPRSAFMRGMCSIGLRMSAHQREQLSKQLRVMATSREGL
;
A
#
# COMPACT_ATOMS: atom_id res chain seq x y z
N CYS A 1 36.43 23.51 -47.21
CA CYS A 1 36.53 22.14 -46.66
C CYS A 1 36.31 22.21 -45.17
N GLU A 2 35.08 22.00 -44.71
CA GLU A 2 34.75 21.83 -43.28
C GLU A 2 33.32 21.29 -43.21
N ALA A 3 33.19 19.97 -43.05
CA ALA A 3 31.94 19.29 -42.67
C ALA A 3 32.22 17.83 -42.27
N ALA A 4 33.21 17.62 -41.40
CA ALA A 4 33.30 16.36 -40.66
C ALA A 4 32.39 16.49 -39.44
N GLY A 5 31.07 16.46 -39.69
CA GLY A 5 30.02 16.51 -38.68
C GLY A 5 30.04 15.24 -37.84
N ASP A 6 30.58 15.39 -36.64
CA ASP A 6 30.48 14.60 -35.42
C ASP A 6 29.50 13.40 -35.44
N CYS A 7 29.99 12.23 -35.87
CA CYS A 7 29.20 10.99 -35.92
C CYS A 7 28.86 10.42 -34.51
N ARG A 8 29.44 10.98 -33.44
CA ARG A 8 29.23 10.54 -32.05
C ARG A 8 28.03 11.21 -31.38
N SER A 9 27.67 12.43 -31.77
CA SER A 9 26.52 13.15 -31.21
C SER A 9 25.19 12.47 -31.56
N LEU A 10 25.09 11.90 -32.77
CA LEU A 10 23.93 11.09 -33.20
C LEU A 10 23.71 9.83 -32.34
N GLN A 11 24.77 9.28 -31.73
CA GLN A 11 24.63 8.10 -30.86
C GLN A 11 24.08 8.46 -29.48
N PHE A 12 24.48 9.61 -28.92
CA PHE A 12 23.98 10.07 -27.63
C PHE A 12 22.52 10.53 -27.71
N ASP A 13 22.14 11.28 -28.76
CA ASP A 13 20.76 11.71 -28.98
C ASP A 13 19.80 10.53 -29.18
N ALA A 14 20.22 9.51 -29.92
CA ALA A 14 19.44 8.28 -30.09
C ALA A 14 19.25 7.54 -28.76
N PHE A 15 20.29 7.46 -27.93
CA PHE A 15 20.22 6.89 -26.59
C PHE A 15 19.25 7.68 -25.70
N LEU A 16 19.33 9.02 -25.68
CA LEU A 16 18.46 9.85 -24.87
C LEU A 16 16.98 9.65 -25.24
N ARG A 17 16.66 9.62 -26.55
CA ARG A 17 15.29 9.32 -27.03
C ARG A 17 14.80 7.94 -26.61
N ALA A 18 15.68 6.95 -26.60
CA ALA A 18 15.35 5.61 -26.12
C ALA A 18 15.03 5.63 -24.61
N VAL A 19 15.87 6.30 -23.81
CA VAL A 19 15.64 6.47 -22.36
C VAL A 19 14.33 7.20 -22.08
N GLU A 20 14.03 8.28 -22.80
CA GLU A 20 12.77 9.03 -22.68
C GLU A 20 11.56 8.15 -23.01
N ARG A 21 11.63 7.36 -24.09
CA ARG A 21 10.58 6.40 -24.45
C ARG A 21 10.39 5.36 -23.35
N CYS A 22 11.48 4.79 -22.82
CA CYS A 22 11.42 3.84 -21.71
C CYS A 22 10.78 4.44 -20.46
N ARG A 23 11.12 5.69 -20.10
CA ARG A 23 10.50 6.41 -18.98
C ARG A 23 9.02 6.67 -19.21
N ALA A 24 8.63 7.05 -20.42
CA ALA A 24 7.23 7.29 -20.77
C ALA A 24 6.40 6.00 -20.66
N VAL A 25 6.92 4.88 -21.17
CA VAL A 25 6.29 3.56 -21.04
C VAL A 25 6.20 3.13 -19.58
N ALA A 26 7.29 3.26 -18.80
CA ALA A 26 7.29 2.92 -17.38
C ALA A 26 6.29 3.76 -16.58
N ALA A 27 6.16 5.05 -16.89
CA ALA A 27 5.18 5.93 -16.26
C ALA A 27 3.74 5.57 -16.64
N ALA A 28 3.49 5.20 -17.91
CA ALA A 28 2.17 4.74 -18.37
C ALA A 28 1.78 3.43 -17.67
N GLU A 29 2.69 2.46 -17.61
CA GLU A 29 2.49 1.21 -16.87
C GLU A 29 2.31 1.44 -15.36
N GLY A 30 3.01 2.41 -14.79
CA GLY A 30 2.80 2.84 -13.41
C GLY A 30 1.39 3.36 -13.17
N ARG A 31 0.84 4.18 -14.09
CA ARG A 31 -0.53 4.69 -14.00
C ARG A 31 -1.57 3.59 -14.14
N ARG A 32 -1.42 2.68 -15.10
CA ARG A 32 -2.33 1.52 -15.30
C ARG A 32 -2.38 0.60 -14.06
N ARG A 33 -1.29 0.54 -13.29
CA ARG A 33 -1.20 -0.19 -12.02
C ARG A 33 -1.63 0.64 -10.81
N ALA A 34 -2.27 1.79 -11.01
CA ALA A 34 -2.67 2.73 -9.96
C ALA A 34 -1.51 3.15 -9.01
N GLY A 35 -0.28 3.19 -9.52
CA GLY A 35 0.93 3.51 -8.76
C GLY A 35 1.52 2.36 -7.94
N MET A 36 0.95 1.15 -8.01
CA MET A 36 1.42 0.00 -7.26
C MET A 36 2.71 -0.62 -7.83
N ALA A 37 3.50 -1.23 -6.95
CA ALA A 37 4.64 -2.05 -7.33
C ALA A 37 4.20 -3.25 -8.18
N ALA A 38 5.07 -3.71 -9.10
CA ALA A 38 4.77 -4.84 -9.97
C ALA A 38 4.40 -6.11 -9.17
N SER A 39 5.11 -6.38 -8.08
CA SER A 39 4.82 -7.52 -7.20
C SER A 39 3.43 -7.46 -6.57
N HIS A 40 2.99 -6.28 -6.13
CA HIS A 40 1.64 -6.10 -5.57
C HIS A 40 0.56 -6.27 -6.64
N PHE A 41 0.82 -5.78 -7.84
CA PHE A 41 -0.08 -5.93 -8.98
C PHE A 41 -0.27 -7.39 -9.40
N GLU A 42 0.81 -8.19 -9.42
CA GLU A 42 0.70 -9.63 -9.68
C GLU A 42 -0.07 -10.37 -8.58
N LEU A 43 0.11 -10.00 -7.31
CA LEU A 43 -0.70 -10.57 -6.21
C LEU A 43 -2.19 -10.27 -6.38
N LEU A 44 -2.55 -9.03 -6.77
CA LEU A 44 -3.94 -8.66 -7.06
C LEU A 44 -4.48 -9.44 -8.25
N ARG A 45 -3.65 -9.69 -9.27
CA ARG A 45 -4.03 -10.54 -10.41
C ARG A 45 -4.34 -11.97 -9.98
N SER A 46 -3.50 -12.56 -9.14
CA SER A 46 -3.75 -13.91 -8.59
C SER A 46 -5.05 -13.96 -7.78
N LEU A 47 -5.32 -12.94 -6.96
CA LEU A 47 -6.58 -12.85 -6.20
C LEU A 47 -7.80 -12.65 -7.08
N PHE A 48 -7.68 -11.85 -8.14
CA PHE A 48 -8.75 -11.64 -9.08
C PHE A 48 -9.06 -12.93 -9.85
N ALA A 49 -8.03 -13.61 -10.36
CA ALA A 49 -8.16 -14.90 -11.05
C ALA A 49 -8.77 -15.99 -10.15
N ALA A 50 -8.45 -15.98 -8.84
CA ALA A 50 -9.07 -16.89 -7.89
C ALA A 50 -10.58 -16.62 -7.67
N SER A 51 -11.03 -15.38 -7.91
CA SER A 51 -12.44 -14.99 -7.86
C SER A 51 -13.17 -15.12 -9.20
N ASP A 52 -12.45 -15.21 -10.32
CA ASP A 52 -12.98 -15.48 -11.66
C ASP A 52 -12.46 -16.83 -12.21
N PRO A 53 -12.91 -17.97 -11.64
CA PRO A 53 -12.43 -19.28 -12.09
C PRO A 53 -12.87 -19.63 -13.51
N ALA A 54 -13.91 -18.95 -14.03
CA ALA A 54 -14.42 -19.14 -15.38
C ALA A 54 -13.62 -18.35 -16.43
N GLY A 55 -12.82 -17.37 -16.01
CA GLY A 55 -12.00 -16.53 -16.90
C GLY A 55 -12.86 -15.62 -17.78
N PHE A 56 -13.97 -15.10 -17.25
CA PHE A 56 -14.80 -14.13 -17.97
C PHE A 56 -14.11 -12.77 -18.15
N GLY A 57 -13.08 -12.48 -17.35
CA GLY A 57 -12.38 -11.20 -17.33
C GLY A 57 -13.05 -10.14 -16.45
N PHE A 58 -14.10 -10.52 -15.72
CA PHE A 58 -14.81 -9.69 -14.75
C PHE A 58 -15.29 -10.55 -13.57
N ILE A 59 -15.46 -9.91 -12.41
CA ILE A 59 -16.15 -10.46 -11.24
C ILE A 59 -17.42 -9.65 -10.98
N GLU A 60 -18.40 -10.25 -10.32
CA GLU A 60 -19.60 -9.53 -9.90
C GLU A 60 -19.33 -8.70 -8.65
N LEU A 61 -20.08 -7.62 -8.46
CA LEU A 61 -19.98 -6.77 -7.27
C LEU A 61 -20.09 -7.56 -5.96
N ALA A 62 -20.92 -8.60 -5.91
CA ALA A 62 -21.06 -9.45 -4.73
C ALA A 62 -19.75 -10.18 -4.37
N GLU A 63 -18.96 -10.58 -5.36
CA GLU A 63 -17.66 -11.23 -5.17
C GLU A 63 -16.61 -10.23 -4.68
N LEU A 64 -16.61 -9.01 -5.22
CA LEU A 64 -15.79 -7.93 -4.73
C LEU A 64 -16.10 -7.58 -3.26
N VAL A 65 -17.38 -7.47 -2.92
CA VAL A 65 -17.85 -7.25 -1.54
C VAL A 65 -17.39 -8.36 -0.61
N ARG A 66 -17.43 -9.62 -1.06
CA ARG A 66 -16.91 -10.77 -0.30
C ARG A 66 -15.40 -10.64 -0.09
N MET A 67 -14.62 -10.27 -1.11
CA MET A 67 -13.17 -10.06 -0.97
C MET A 67 -12.87 -8.94 0.04
N LEU A 68 -13.64 -7.84 -0.01
CA LEU A 68 -13.50 -6.68 0.88
C LEU A 68 -14.03 -6.90 2.30
N SER A 69 -14.78 -7.97 2.56
CA SER A 69 -15.31 -8.25 3.92
C SER A 69 -14.22 -8.40 4.98
N SER A 70 -13.02 -8.80 4.55
CA SER A 70 -11.83 -8.87 5.41
C SER A 70 -11.17 -7.51 5.70
N CYS A 71 -11.61 -6.43 5.04
CA CYS A 71 -10.96 -5.13 5.07
C CYS A 71 -11.56 -4.15 6.09
N GLU A 72 -12.40 -4.62 7.03
CA GLU A 72 -13.13 -3.79 8.02
C GLU A 72 -14.00 -2.69 7.39
N ILE A 73 -14.27 -2.76 6.08
CA ILE A 73 -15.15 -1.81 5.38
C ILE A 73 -16.60 -2.26 5.59
N GLN A 74 -17.44 -1.36 6.09
CA GLN A 74 -18.87 -1.63 6.32
C GLN A 74 -19.70 -1.65 5.03
N VAL A 75 -19.44 -2.63 4.17
CA VAL A 75 -20.14 -2.86 2.88
C VAL A 75 -21.54 -3.46 3.05
N ASN A 76 -21.91 -3.91 4.25
CA ASN A 76 -23.21 -4.51 4.55
C ASN A 76 -24.36 -3.50 4.72
N THR A 77 -24.07 -2.19 4.79
CA THR A 77 -25.08 -1.13 4.92
C THR A 77 -25.51 -0.59 3.55
N VAL A 78 -26.71 -0.01 3.45
CA VAL A 78 -27.17 0.66 2.21
C VAL A 78 -26.20 1.77 1.80
N GLN A 79 -25.76 2.58 2.77
CA GLN A 79 -24.77 3.63 2.54
C GLN A 79 -23.41 3.07 2.11
N GLY A 80 -22.96 1.97 2.71
CA GLY A 80 -21.72 1.29 2.33
C GLY A 80 -21.74 0.78 0.90
N ARG A 81 -22.85 0.17 0.47
CA ARG A 81 -23.03 -0.26 -0.93
C ARG A 81 -23.05 0.92 -1.90
N GLN A 82 -23.74 2.01 -1.56
CA GLN A 82 -23.76 3.22 -2.39
C GLN A 82 -22.35 3.80 -2.56
N LYS A 83 -21.58 3.93 -1.47
CA LYS A 83 -20.18 4.36 -1.52
C LYS A 83 -19.30 3.42 -2.35
N MET A 84 -19.58 2.12 -2.32
CA MET A 84 -18.85 1.13 -3.12
C MET A 84 -19.09 1.34 -4.62
N PHE A 85 -20.34 1.61 -5.04
CA PHE A 85 -20.66 1.95 -6.42
C PHE A 85 -19.97 3.25 -6.87
N GLU A 86 -20.03 4.29 -6.04
CA GLU A 86 -19.34 5.56 -6.32
C GLU A 86 -17.83 5.36 -6.46
N SER A 87 -17.24 4.51 -5.61
CA SER A 87 -15.82 4.17 -5.67
C SER A 87 -15.47 3.40 -6.94
N LEU A 88 -16.35 2.51 -7.41
CA LEU A 88 -16.17 1.78 -8.66
C LEU A 88 -16.25 2.71 -9.88
N ASP A 89 -17.22 3.61 -9.93
CA ASP A 89 -17.33 4.58 -11.02
C ASP A 89 -16.13 5.54 -11.04
N ALA A 90 -15.65 5.96 -9.88
CA ALA A 90 -14.41 6.73 -9.78
C ALA A 90 -13.18 5.92 -10.23
N ALA A 91 -13.12 4.62 -9.90
CA ALA A 91 -12.04 3.73 -10.32
C ALA A 91 -12.03 3.50 -11.84
N ARG A 92 -13.19 3.30 -12.47
CA ARG A 92 -13.35 3.19 -13.93
C ARG A 92 -12.85 4.45 -14.63
N ALA A 93 -13.28 5.62 -14.16
CA ALA A 93 -12.81 6.90 -14.68
C ALA A 93 -11.28 7.05 -14.52
N ALA A 94 -10.72 6.65 -13.38
CA ALA A 94 -9.29 6.70 -13.13
C ALA A 94 -8.50 5.71 -14.03
N ALA A 95 -9.03 4.52 -14.30
CA ALA A 95 -8.42 3.52 -15.19
C ALA A 95 -8.36 4.04 -16.63
N LEU A 96 -9.46 4.62 -17.13
CA LEU A 96 -9.49 5.25 -18.46
C LEU A 96 -8.48 6.41 -18.56
N GLN A 97 -8.41 7.28 -17.54
CA GLN A 97 -7.42 8.35 -17.48
C GLN A 97 -5.98 7.84 -17.41
N ALA A 98 -5.77 6.64 -16.88
CA ALA A 98 -4.46 5.98 -16.84
C ALA A 98 -4.05 5.36 -18.19
N GLY A 99 -4.93 5.37 -19.20
CA GLY A 99 -4.69 4.79 -20.51
C GLY A 99 -5.00 3.29 -20.58
N VAL A 100 -5.89 2.78 -19.71
CA VAL A 100 -6.48 1.45 -19.87
C VAL A 100 -7.51 1.50 -21.00
N GLU A 101 -7.55 0.47 -21.84
CA GLU A 101 -8.49 0.38 -22.95
C GLU A 101 -9.93 0.27 -22.43
N ALA A 102 -10.89 0.89 -23.12
CA ALA A 102 -12.29 0.89 -22.69
C ALA A 102 -12.90 -0.52 -22.66
N SER A 103 -12.37 -1.47 -23.42
CA SER A 103 -12.80 -2.88 -23.38
C SER A 103 -12.33 -3.64 -22.14
N GLU A 104 -11.35 -3.10 -21.40
CA GLU A 104 -10.81 -3.69 -20.16
C GLU A 104 -11.39 -3.01 -18.90
N VAL A 105 -12.33 -2.08 -19.08
CA VAL A 105 -12.99 -1.27 -18.03
C VAL A 105 -14.49 -1.52 -18.12
N GLY A 106 -15.14 -1.77 -16.98
CA GLY A 106 -16.58 -1.99 -16.96
C GLY A 106 -17.38 -0.72 -17.29
N ASP A 107 -18.59 -0.91 -17.82
CA ASP A 107 -19.52 0.20 -18.07
C ASP A 107 -19.90 0.92 -16.77
N GLN A 108 -20.13 2.23 -16.87
CA GLN A 108 -20.54 3.04 -15.71
C GLN A 108 -21.87 2.55 -15.13
N GLY A 109 -21.94 2.41 -13.80
CA GLY A 109 -23.11 1.83 -13.13
C GLY A 109 -23.31 0.32 -13.30
N SER A 110 -22.44 -0.39 -14.03
CA SER A 110 -22.48 -1.86 -14.13
C SER A 110 -22.13 -2.53 -12.79
N THR A 111 -22.65 -3.73 -12.54
CA THR A 111 -22.22 -4.59 -11.42
C THR A 111 -20.97 -5.40 -11.75
N GLN A 112 -20.59 -5.46 -13.02
CA GLN A 112 -19.38 -6.15 -13.47
C GLN A 112 -18.15 -5.29 -13.16
N VAL A 113 -17.18 -5.93 -12.53
CA VAL A 113 -15.92 -5.32 -12.12
C VAL A 113 -14.81 -6.00 -12.90
N HIS A 114 -14.18 -5.27 -13.82
CA HIS A 114 -13.02 -5.78 -14.54
C HIS A 114 -11.76 -5.68 -13.68
N PHE A 115 -10.70 -6.36 -14.10
CA PHE A 115 -9.45 -6.40 -13.35
C PHE A 115 -8.87 -5.00 -13.07
N TYR A 116 -8.86 -4.10 -14.05
CA TYR A 116 -8.34 -2.75 -13.85
C TYR A 116 -9.24 -1.88 -12.97
N ASP A 117 -10.57 -2.07 -13.01
CA ASP A 117 -11.50 -1.44 -12.06
C ASP A 117 -11.13 -1.86 -10.63
N PHE A 118 -10.93 -3.16 -10.41
CA PHE A 118 -10.52 -3.72 -9.13
C PHE A 118 -9.19 -3.15 -8.64
N VAL A 119 -8.17 -3.10 -9.50
CA VAL A 119 -6.85 -2.52 -9.19
C VAL A 119 -6.97 -1.06 -8.76
N HIS A 120 -7.77 -0.27 -9.46
CA HIS A 120 -7.96 1.15 -9.14
C HIS A 120 -8.76 1.36 -7.86
N VAL A 121 -9.76 0.53 -7.57
CA VAL A 121 -10.46 0.52 -6.27
C VAL A 121 -9.49 0.20 -5.13
N VAL A 122 -8.72 -0.89 -5.25
CA VAL A 122 -7.73 -1.29 -4.23
C VAL A 122 -6.69 -0.19 -4.03
N GLY A 123 -6.18 0.39 -5.11
CA GLY A 123 -5.25 1.53 -5.05
C GLY A 123 -5.85 2.75 -4.34
N ALA A 124 -7.15 3.03 -4.53
CA ALA A 124 -7.83 4.11 -3.82
C ALA A 124 -7.95 3.83 -2.32
N LEU A 125 -8.30 2.60 -1.93
CA LEU A 125 -8.37 2.18 -0.53
C LEU A 125 -7.01 2.25 0.18
N ILE A 126 -5.93 1.85 -0.50
CA ILE A 126 -4.56 1.99 0.03
C ILE A 126 -4.24 3.46 0.32
N ARG A 127 -4.47 4.34 -0.66
CA ARG A 127 -4.20 5.79 -0.50
C ARG A 127 -5.05 6.43 0.59
N GLU A 128 -6.30 6.02 0.73
CA GLU A 128 -7.17 6.51 1.80
C GLU A 128 -6.61 6.13 3.19
N ARG A 129 -6.24 4.85 3.38
CA ARG A 129 -5.65 4.38 4.64
C ARG A 129 -4.31 5.05 4.94
N GLU A 130 -3.43 5.19 3.94
CA GLU A 130 -2.17 5.93 4.09
C GLU A 130 -2.42 7.39 4.47
N GLY A 131 -3.39 8.04 3.84
CA GLY A 131 -3.81 9.40 4.18
C GLY A 131 -4.30 9.53 5.62
N GLN A 132 -5.11 8.57 6.10
CA GLN A 132 -5.56 8.53 7.49
C GLN A 132 -4.40 8.36 8.48
N VAL A 133 -3.42 7.53 8.16
CA VAL A 133 -2.21 7.35 8.96
C VAL A 133 -1.42 8.66 9.05
N VAL A 134 -1.20 9.35 7.92
CA VAL A 134 -0.47 10.62 7.88
C VAL A 134 -1.21 11.72 8.66
N CYS A 135 -2.53 11.82 8.50
CA CYS A 135 -3.34 12.78 9.27
C CYS A 135 -3.22 12.52 10.78
N ARG A 136 -3.37 11.26 11.21
CA ARG A 136 -3.22 10.88 12.62
C ARG A 136 -1.83 11.16 13.17
N GLU A 137 -0.78 10.87 12.39
CA GLU A 137 0.59 11.17 12.77
C GLU A 137 0.77 12.68 12.97
N ARG A 138 0.24 13.50 12.06
CA ARG A 138 0.30 14.95 12.13
C ARG A 138 -0.42 15.50 13.37
N GLU A 139 -1.59 14.95 13.70
CA GLU A 139 -2.32 15.30 14.92
C GLU A 139 -1.50 15.00 16.18
N VAL A 140 -0.92 13.79 16.26
CA VAL A 140 -0.05 13.39 17.39
C VAL A 140 1.16 14.32 17.48
N LEU A 141 1.84 14.61 16.36
CA LEU A 141 3.01 15.49 16.35
C LEU A 141 2.67 16.91 16.84
N ALA A 142 1.49 17.43 16.49
CA ALA A 142 1.01 18.71 16.98
C ALA A 142 0.77 18.71 18.50
N GLU A 143 0.32 17.60 19.08
CA GLU A 143 0.12 17.45 20.52
C GLU A 143 1.43 17.37 21.31
N VAL A 144 2.41 16.58 20.84
CA VAL A 144 3.72 16.45 21.52
C VAL A 144 4.67 17.63 21.29
N ARG A 145 4.31 18.57 20.40
CA ARG A 145 5.12 19.76 20.05
C ARG A 145 6.52 19.42 19.54
N PHE A 146 6.69 18.26 18.92
CA PHE A 146 7.94 17.95 18.23
C PHE A 146 8.07 18.79 16.96
N SER A 147 9.28 19.23 16.68
CA SER A 147 9.64 19.82 15.39
C SER A 147 9.64 18.75 14.29
N ASP A 148 9.44 19.17 13.04
CA ASP A 148 9.52 18.26 11.88
C ASP A 148 10.87 17.54 11.80
N THR A 149 11.95 18.21 12.23
CA THR A 149 13.30 17.65 12.31
C THR A 149 13.42 16.56 13.37
N GLU A 150 12.84 16.74 14.55
CA GLU A 150 12.81 15.69 15.59
C GLU A 150 11.97 14.50 15.15
N ALA A 151 10.81 14.76 14.54
CA ALA A 151 9.96 13.72 13.98
C ALA A 151 10.71 12.88 12.92
N ALA A 152 11.47 13.53 12.03
CA ALA A 152 12.32 12.85 11.06
C ALA A 152 13.39 11.96 11.73
N HIS A 153 14.09 12.48 12.74
CA HIS A 153 15.07 11.69 13.49
C HIS A 153 14.43 10.48 14.19
N PHE A 154 13.22 10.63 14.76
CA PHE A 154 12.51 9.49 15.33
C PHE A 154 12.20 8.44 14.26
N ARG A 155 11.71 8.84 13.08
CA ARG A 155 11.44 7.91 11.98
C ARG A 155 12.69 7.12 11.61
N ASP A 156 13.84 7.77 11.47
CA ASP A 156 15.10 7.10 11.12
C ASP A 156 15.52 6.07 12.19
N VAL A 157 15.43 6.45 13.46
CA VAL A 157 15.72 5.56 14.59
C VAL A 157 14.78 4.36 14.61
N PHE A 158 13.47 4.57 14.45
CA PHE A 158 12.48 3.50 14.40
C PHE A 158 12.67 2.58 13.20
N SER A 159 12.93 3.14 12.01
CA SER A 159 13.19 2.39 10.78
C SER A 159 14.43 1.50 10.92
N SER A 160 15.51 2.01 11.51
CA SER A 160 16.72 1.21 11.81
C SER A 160 16.39 0.05 12.75
N MET A 161 15.67 0.30 13.84
CA MET A 161 15.30 -0.75 14.79
C MET A 161 14.39 -1.81 14.18
N ILE A 162 13.50 -1.43 13.27
CA ILE A 162 12.64 -2.36 12.54
C ILE A 162 13.49 -3.23 11.62
N ALA A 163 14.43 -2.65 10.87
CA ALA A 163 15.35 -3.38 10.01
C ALA A 163 16.17 -4.41 10.81
N ASP A 164 16.73 -4.00 11.94
CA ASP A 164 17.46 -4.88 12.85
C ASP A 164 16.57 -5.99 13.41
N SER A 165 15.31 -5.70 13.71
CA SER A 165 14.38 -6.71 14.23
C SER A 165 14.02 -7.77 13.18
N LYS A 166 13.86 -7.36 11.91
CA LYS A 166 13.57 -8.27 10.79
C LYS A 166 14.76 -9.17 10.46
N ALA A 167 15.98 -8.63 10.49
CA ALA A 167 17.19 -9.41 10.27
C ALA A 167 17.42 -10.53 11.31
N ASN A 168 16.84 -10.36 12.51
CA ASN A 168 17.01 -11.29 13.63
C ASN A 168 15.80 -12.21 13.87
N GLN A 169 14.72 -12.07 13.11
CA GLN A 169 13.60 -13.02 13.18
C GLN A 169 13.85 -14.15 12.17
N PRO A 170 13.78 -15.43 12.59
CA PRO A 170 13.75 -16.52 11.63
C PRO A 170 12.52 -16.33 10.75
N ASP A 171 12.71 -16.41 9.43
CA ASP A 171 11.61 -16.29 8.46
C ASP A 171 10.51 -17.27 8.90
N PRO A 172 9.31 -16.77 9.27
CA PRO A 172 8.21 -17.67 9.59
C PRO A 172 7.97 -18.47 8.32
N SER A 173 8.16 -19.79 8.41
CA SER A 173 7.94 -20.74 7.33
C SER A 173 6.61 -20.40 6.65
N THR A 174 6.68 -19.79 5.48
CA THR A 174 5.53 -19.51 4.65
C THR A 174 4.94 -20.86 4.28
N ASP A 175 3.78 -21.19 4.85
CA ASP A 175 2.92 -22.23 4.30
C ASP A 175 2.59 -21.79 2.86
N GLU A 176 3.29 -22.39 1.90
CA GLU A 176 3.54 -21.83 0.56
C GLU A 176 2.29 -21.75 -0.34
N ASP A 177 1.15 -22.32 0.09
CA ASP A 177 0.02 -22.59 -0.81
C ASP A 177 -1.24 -21.75 -0.56
N THR A 178 -1.31 -20.91 0.49
CA THR A 178 -2.52 -20.13 0.77
C THR A 178 -2.39 -18.70 0.23
N LEU A 179 -3.22 -18.35 -0.75
CA LEU A 179 -3.34 -16.96 -1.22
C LEU A 179 -3.80 -16.06 -0.06
N PRO A 180 -3.10 -14.94 0.23
CA PRO A 180 -3.48 -14.05 1.31
C PRO A 180 -4.84 -13.42 1.03
N SER A 181 -5.65 -13.18 2.06
CA SER A 181 -6.90 -12.45 1.88
C SER A 181 -6.64 -11.01 1.41
N LEU A 182 -7.62 -10.39 0.74
CA LEU A 182 -7.46 -8.99 0.31
C LEU A 182 -7.23 -8.06 1.51
N GLY A 183 -7.86 -8.32 2.66
CA GLY A 183 -7.64 -7.61 3.91
C GLY A 183 -6.20 -7.76 4.42
N GLU A 184 -5.63 -8.96 4.37
CA GLU A 184 -4.21 -9.19 4.70
C GLU A 184 -3.28 -8.44 3.76
N LEU A 185 -3.58 -8.42 2.45
CA LEU A 185 -2.79 -7.65 1.47
C LEU A 185 -2.90 -6.16 1.72
N LEU A 186 -4.11 -5.62 1.90
CA LEU A 186 -4.30 -4.21 2.22
C LEU A 186 -3.56 -3.85 3.50
N ASN A 187 -3.68 -4.68 4.54
CA ASN A 187 -2.94 -4.49 5.77
C ASN A 187 -1.44 -4.56 5.53
N LYS A 188 -0.93 -5.45 4.68
CA LYS A 188 0.50 -5.51 4.33
C LYS A 188 0.96 -4.28 3.54
N PHE A 189 0.13 -3.75 2.65
CA PHE A 189 0.43 -2.57 1.83
C PHE A 189 0.39 -1.29 2.65
N THR A 190 -0.55 -1.17 3.58
CA THR A 190 -0.75 0.02 4.41
C THR A 190 -0.16 -0.14 5.82
N ALA A 191 0.48 -1.28 6.12
CA ALA A 191 1.05 -1.54 7.44
C ALA A 191 2.16 -0.54 7.70
N VAL A 192 1.88 0.38 8.61
CA VAL A 192 2.93 1.07 9.34
C VAL A 192 3.75 -0.01 10.03
N SER A 193 5.01 -0.15 9.64
CA SER A 193 5.88 -1.16 10.24
C SER A 193 5.91 -0.96 11.75
N LEU A 194 5.29 -1.89 12.48
CA LEU A 194 5.22 -1.81 13.93
C LEU A 194 6.53 -2.32 14.50
N LEU A 195 7.17 -1.52 15.35
CA LEU A 195 8.37 -1.97 16.04
C LEU A 195 7.99 -3.03 17.08
N PRO A 196 8.54 -4.25 17.02
CA PRO A 196 8.27 -5.25 18.04
C PRO A 196 8.64 -4.71 19.42
N ARG A 197 7.81 -5.01 20.42
CA ARG A 197 8.01 -4.51 21.79
C ARG A 197 9.43 -4.75 22.31
N SER A 198 9.99 -5.92 22.05
CA SER A 198 11.36 -6.26 22.47
C SER A 198 12.40 -5.35 21.81
N ALA A 199 12.24 -5.05 20.52
CA ALA A 199 13.11 -4.13 19.79
C ALA A 199 12.97 -2.69 20.32
N PHE A 200 11.76 -2.24 20.60
CA PHE A 200 11.53 -0.94 21.25
C PHE A 200 12.23 -0.82 22.61
N MET A 201 12.09 -1.83 23.48
CA MET A 201 12.75 -1.82 24.78
C MET A 201 14.28 -1.82 24.67
N ARG A 202 14.85 -2.58 23.72
CA ARG A 202 16.29 -2.55 23.44
C ARG A 202 16.72 -1.17 22.96
N GLY A 203 15.93 -0.57 22.07
CA GLY A 203 16.15 0.77 21.57
C GLY A 203 16.19 1.83 22.67
N MET A 204 15.19 1.84 23.54
CA MET A 204 15.15 2.75 24.69
C MET A 204 16.38 2.60 25.60
N CYS A 205 16.80 1.37 25.90
CA CYS A 205 18.02 1.12 26.67
C CYS A 205 19.28 1.61 25.94
N SER A 206 19.34 1.48 24.61
CA SER A 206 20.50 1.91 23.80
C SER A 206 20.68 3.43 23.78
N ILE A 207 19.60 4.20 23.91
CA ILE A 207 19.60 5.67 23.96
C ILE A 207 19.95 6.16 25.39
N GLY A 208 20.28 5.25 26.31
CA GLY A 208 20.69 5.58 27.68
C GLY A 208 19.54 5.85 28.65
N LEU A 209 18.29 5.61 28.25
CA LEU A 209 17.14 5.68 29.15
C LEU A 209 17.20 4.50 30.14
N ARG A 210 17.74 4.77 31.34
CA ARG A 210 17.74 3.83 32.46
C ARG A 210 16.35 3.80 33.09
N MET A 211 15.54 2.81 32.70
CA MET A 211 14.23 2.58 33.30
C MET A 211 14.34 1.61 34.49
N SER A 212 13.74 1.97 35.63
CA SER A 212 13.60 1.04 36.75
C SER A 212 12.76 -0.18 36.35
N ALA A 213 12.87 -1.29 37.09
CA ALA A 213 12.04 -2.48 36.83
C ALA A 213 10.55 -2.13 36.84
N HIS A 214 10.13 -1.27 37.77
CA HIS A 214 8.76 -0.80 37.90
C HIS A 214 8.30 0.05 36.70
N GLN A 215 9.13 0.98 36.22
CA GLN A 215 8.80 1.79 35.05
C GLN A 215 8.70 0.95 33.77
N ARG A 216 9.56 -0.07 33.62
CA ARG A 216 9.48 -1.01 32.50
C ARG A 216 8.19 -1.82 32.54
N GLU A 217 7.74 -2.23 33.73
CA GLU A 217 6.48 -2.94 33.92
C GLU A 217 5.26 -2.03 33.65
N GLN A 218 5.28 -0.78 34.12
CA GLN A 218 4.22 0.20 33.83
C GLN A 218 4.12 0.50 32.34
N LEU A 219 5.25 0.81 31.68
CA LEU A 219 5.29 1.06 30.24
C LEU A 219 4.82 -0.17 29.46
N SER A 220 5.25 -1.36 29.86
CA SER A 220 4.77 -2.63 29.32
C SER A 220 3.25 -2.77 29.40
N LYS A 221 2.68 -2.44 30.56
CA LYS A 221 1.24 -2.50 30.79
C LYS A 221 0.50 -1.49 29.90
N GLN A 222 1.00 -0.26 29.80
CA GLN A 222 0.42 0.76 28.92
C GLN A 222 0.50 0.37 27.44
N LEU A 223 1.64 -0.15 26.98
CA LEU A 223 1.78 -0.62 25.60
C LEU A 223 0.82 -1.77 25.29
N ARG A 224 0.57 -2.68 26.24
CA ARG A 224 -0.45 -3.73 26.08
C ARG A 224 -1.85 -3.15 25.97
N VAL A 225 -2.21 -2.20 26.84
CA VAL A 225 -3.52 -1.53 26.80
C VAL A 225 -3.72 -0.82 25.46
N MET A 226 -2.71 -0.07 25.00
CA MET A 226 -2.77 0.64 23.72
C MET A 226 -2.88 -0.32 22.53
N ALA A 227 -2.20 -1.47 22.57
CA ALA A 227 -2.32 -2.50 21.53
C ALA A 227 -3.74 -3.07 21.48
N THR A 228 -4.33 -3.42 22.64
CA THR A 228 -5.69 -3.97 22.71
C THR A 228 -6.77 -2.95 22.37
N SER A 229 -6.58 -1.67 22.70
CA SER A 229 -7.53 -0.61 22.33
C SER A 229 -7.55 -0.32 20.83
N ARG A 230 -6.51 -0.75 20.09
CA ARG A 230 -6.43 -0.57 18.63
C ARG A 230 -7.12 -1.70 17.87
N GLU A 231 -7.33 -2.87 18.48
CA GLU A 231 -8.08 -3.99 17.88
C GLU A 231 -9.61 -3.87 18.07
N GLY A 232 -10.07 -2.89 18.86
CA GLY A 232 -11.50 -2.68 19.17
C GLY A 232 -12.15 -1.47 18.47
N LEU A 233 -11.45 -0.86 17.51
CA LEU A 233 -11.92 0.25 16.67
C LEU A 233 -11.96 -0.23 15.22
#